data_AF-A0A6A8LPN5-F1
#
_entry.id   AF-A0A6A8LPN5-F1
#
_cell.length_a   1.000
_cell.length_b   1.000
_cell.length_c   1.000
_cell.angle_alpha   90.00
_cell.angle_beta   90.00
_cell.angle_gamma   90.00
#
_symmetry.space_group_name_H-M   'P 1'
#
loop_
_entity.id
_entity.type
_entity.pdbx_description
1 polymer ?
#
loop_
_entity_poly.entity_id
_entity_poly.type
_entity_poly.pdbx_seq_one_letter_code
_entity_poly.pdbx_strand_id
1 'polypeptide(L)' 'MKILAIDTSNRPLSVAILEDKRLLAETTTNVLRNHSTTLMPIVEDLLKKAATTIQEIDRFVVAKG' A
#
# COMPACT_ATOMS: atom_id res chain seq x y z
N MET A 1 3.80 8.80 12.94
CA MET A 1 2.48 8.54 12.32
C MET A 1 2.66 7.65 11.11
N LYS A 2 2.06 6.45 11.13
CA LYS A 2 2.13 5.45 10.06
C LYS A 2 0.93 5.59 9.11
N ILE A 3 1.22 5.73 7.82
CA ILE A 3 0.21 5.92 6.76
C ILE A 3 0.31 4.76 5.79
N LEU A 4 -0.83 4.16 5.45
CA LEU A 4 -0.97 3.24 4.32
C LEU A 4 -1.65 3.97 3.16
N ALA A 5 -0.91 4.16 2.07
CA ALA A 5 -1.38 4.84 0.87
C ALA A 5 -1.64 3.83 -0.26
N ILE A 6 -2.79 3.94 -0.93
CA ILE A 6 -3.21 3.08 -2.03
C ILE A 6 -3.58 3.96 -3.23
N ASP A 7 -3.01 3.64 -4.39
CA ASP A 7 -3.39 4.21 -5.67
C ASP A 7 -3.73 3.09 -6.67
N THR A 8 -4.98 3.08 -7.10
CA THR A 8 -5.50 2.21 -8.17
C THR A 8 -6.11 3.03 -9.32
N SER A 9 -5.74 4.31 -9.44
CA SER A 9 -6.31 5.24 -10.42
C SER A 9 -5.87 4.97 -11.86
N ASN A 10 -4.75 4.29 -12.05
CA ASN A 10 -4.18 3.98 -13.36
C ASN A 10 -3.82 2.49 -13.48
N ARG A 11 -3.28 2.10 -14.66
CA ARG A 11 -2.92 0.70 -14.94
C ARG A 11 -1.93 0.14 -13.89
N PRO A 12 -0.89 0.88 -13.49
CA PRO A 12 -0.14 0.57 -12.28
C PRO A 12 -0.97 0.64 -10.98
N LEU A 13 -1.01 -0.46 -10.23
CA LEU A 13 -1.40 -0.42 -8.82
C LEU A 13 -0.19 -0.06 -7.97
N SER A 14 -0.34 0.92 -7.08
CA SER A 14 0.72 1.34 -6.17
C SER A 14 0.21 1.31 -4.73
N VAL A 15 1.02 0.77 -3.82
CA VAL A 15 0.75 0.76 -2.38
C VAL A 15 2.03 1.10 -1.63
N ALA A 16 1.94 1.94 -0.61
CA ALA A 16 3.08 2.36 0.20
C ALA A 16 2.71 2.48 1.68
N ILE A 17 3.70 2.20 2.54
CA ILE A 17 3.65 2.48 3.97
C ILE A 17 4.70 3.53 4.30
N LEU A 18 4.27 4.61 4.95
CA LEU A 18 5.13 5.71 5.37
C LEU A 18 5.07 5.88 6.88
N GLU A 19 6.17 6.28 7.50
CA GLU A 19 6.23 6.72 8.89
C GLU A 19 6.95 8.07 8.96
N ASP A 20 6.26 9.11 9.42
CA ASP A 20 6.84 10.45 9.64
C ASP A 20 7.68 10.98 8.45
N LYS A 21 7.13 10.80 7.24
CA LYS A 21 7.71 11.14 5.92
C LYS A 21 8.79 10.19 5.40
N ARG A 22 9.18 9.17 6.16
CA ARG A 22 10.05 8.10 5.70
C ARG A 22 9.23 7.02 5.01
N LEU A 23 9.66 6.60 3.83
CA LEU A 23 9.10 5.43 3.15
C LEU A 23 9.63 4.16 3.85
N LEU A 24 8.73 3.32 4.36
CA LEU A 24 9.09 2.04 4.97
C LEU A 24 9.11 0.92 3.93
N ALA A 25 8.07 0.86 3.10
CA ALA A 25 7.96 -0.10 2.02
C ALA A 25 6.99 0.42 0.94
N GLU A 26 7.24 0.06 -0.32
CA GLU A 26 6.32 0.32 -1.42
C GLU A 26 6.31 -0.82 -2.44
N THR A 27 5.24 -0.87 -3.22
CA THR A 27 5.14 -1.76 -4.37
C THR A 27 4.32 -1.07 -5.44
N THR A 28 4.88 -0.98 -6.64
CA THR A 28 4.22 -0.51 -7.86
C THR A 28 4.21 -1.66 -8.85
N THR A 29 3.04 -2.04 -9.38
CA THR A 29 2.93 -3.17 -10.30
C THR A 29 1.94 -2.90 -11.42
N ASN A 30 2.30 -3.31 -12.64
CA ASN A 30 1.47 -3.23 -13.85
C ASN A 30 0.80 -4.57 -14.20
N VAL A 31 0.78 -5.52 -13.26
CA VAL A 31 0.24 -6.86 -13.51
C VAL A 31 -1.25 -6.78 -13.87
N LEU A 32 -1.58 -7.22 -15.09
CA LEU A 32 -2.94 -7.38 -15.62
C LEU A 32 -3.70 -8.50 -14.89
N ARG A 33 -4.02 -8.28 -13.62
CA ARG A 33 -4.94 -9.10 -12.82
C ARG A 33 -5.91 -8.17 -12.11
N ASN A 34 -7.13 -8.64 -11.85
CA ASN A 34 -8.16 -7.86 -11.18
C ASN A 34 -7.61 -7.22 -9.90
N HIS A 35 -7.63 -5.88 -9.80
CA HIS A 35 -7.01 -5.14 -8.69
C HIS A 35 -7.48 -5.63 -7.30
N SER A 36 -8.73 -6.10 -7.21
CA SER A 36 -9.31 -6.64 -5.97
C SER A 36 -8.62 -7.92 -5.46
N THR A 37 -8.06 -8.75 -6.34
CA THR A 37 -7.38 -9.99 -5.92
C THR A 37 -5.90 -9.78 -5.63
N THR A 38 -5.30 -8.72 -6.20
CA THR A 38 -3.87 -8.42 -6.06
C THR A 38 -3.56 -7.47 -4.90
N LEU A 39 -4.51 -6.59 -4.52
CA LEU A 39 -4.28 -5.55 -3.51
C LEU A 39 -4.00 -6.10 -2.11
N MET A 40 -4.85 -7.00 -1.61
CA MET A 40 -4.71 -7.52 -0.24
C MET A 40 -3.39 -8.30 -0.03
N PRO A 41 -2.95 -9.17 -0.95
CA PRO A 41 -1.63 -9.78 -0.86
C PRO A 41 -0.47 -8.77 -0.83
N ILE A 42 -0.57 -7.69 -1.61
CA ILE A 42 0.47 -6.63 -1.63
C ILE A 42 0.49 -5.88 -0.31
N VAL A 43 -0.68 -5.55 0.27
CA VAL A 43 -0.77 -4.92 1.59
C VAL A 43 -0.15 -5.82 2.66
N GLU A 44 -0.45 -7.12 2.64
CA GLU A 44 0.12 -8.07 3.60
C GLU A 44 1.65 -8.16 3.49
N ASP A 45 2.18 -8.23 2.27
CA ASP A 45 3.62 -8.24 2.01
C ASP A 45 4.30 -6.93 2.47
N LEU A 46 3.66 -5.78 2.23
CA LEU A 46 4.18 -4.48 2.67
C LEU A 46 4.21 -4.35 4.19
N LEU A 47 3.19 -4.83 4.89
CA LEU A 47 3.18 -4.85 6.36
C LEU A 47 4.34 -5.69 6.91
N LYS A 48 4.61 -6.86 6.31
CA LYS A 48 5.76 -7.70 6.66
C LYS A 48 7.09 -7.00 6.41
N LYS A 49 7.25 -6.38 5.24
CA LYS A 49 8.48 -5.62 4.87
C LYS A 49 8.72 -4.41 5.76
N ALA A 50 7.65 -3.72 6.16
CA ALA A 50 7.71 -2.57 7.06
C ALA A 50 7.79 -2.98 8.55
N ALA A 51 7.83 -4.28 8.86
CA ALA A 51 7.84 -4.84 10.21
C ALA A 51 6.74 -4.24 11.10
N THR A 52 5.52 -4.12 10.56
CA THR A 52 4.38 -3.49 11.24
C THR A 52 3.09 -4.27 11.01
N THR A 53 2.05 -3.92 11.76
CA THR A 53 0.73 -4.53 11.73
C THR A 53 -0.32 -3.52 11.26
N ILE A 54 -1.47 -4.01 10.81
CA ILE A 54 -2.57 -3.15 10.35
C ILE A 54 -3.11 -2.27 11.49
N GLN A 55 -3.03 -2.74 12.74
CA GLN A 55 -3.46 -2.00 13.93
C GLN A 55 -2.56 -0.80 14.25
N GLU A 56 -1.33 -0.79 13.76
CA GLU A 56 -0.39 0.32 13.93
C GLU A 56 -0.52 1.39 12.83
N ILE A 57 -1.39 1.17 11.84
CA ILE A 57 -1.64 2.17 10.79
C ILE A 57 -2.61 3.23 11.32
N ASP A 58 -2.13 4.47 11.39
CA ASP A 58 -2.90 5.62 11.89
C ASP A 58 -3.86 6.17 10.83
N ARG A 59 -3.53 6.00 9.55
CA ARG A 59 -4.29 6.60 8.44
C ARG A 59 -4.23 5.76 7.18
N PHE A 60 -5.41 5.54 6.60
CA PHE A 60 -5.58 5.00 5.25
C PHE A 60 -5.83 6.13 4.27
N VAL A 61 -4.99 6.23 3.24
CA VAL A 61 -5.12 7.23 2.17
C VAL A 61 -5.35 6.49 0.87
N VAL A 62 -6.40 6.85 0.15
CA VAL A 62 -6.76 6.25 -1.14
C VAL A 62 -6.86 7.35 -2.18
N ALA A 63 -6.21 7.15 -3.33
CA ALA A 63 -6.35 8.07 -4.46
C ALA A 63 -7.80 8.11 -4.95
N LYS A 64 -8.30 9.31 -5.31
CA LYS A 64 -9.69 9.50 -5.78
C LYS A 64 -9.85 9.27 -7.30
N GLY A 65 -8.78 8.90 -8.00
CA GLY A 65 -8.77 8.95 -9.47
C GLY A 65 -8.41 10.32 -9.99
#